data_AF-A0A225V2S3-F1
#
_entry.id   AF-A0A225V2S3-F1
#
_cell.length_a   1.000
_cell.length_b   1.000
_cell.length_c   1.000
_cell.angle_alpha   90.00
_cell.angle_beta   90.00
_cell.angle_gamma   90.00
#
_symmetry.space_group_name_H-M   'P 1'
#
loop_
_entity.id
_entity.type
_entity.pdbx_description
1 polymer ?
#
loop_
_entity_poly.entity_id
_entity_poly.type
_entity_poly.pdbx_seq_one_letter_code
_entity_poly.pdbx_strand_id
1 'polypeptide(L)'
;MGIIRFNNDQDKELERELIDKKPFAAAYGETMQSWGSVAAALSQAIGVEVNAKQVRDRLGVLQKNLAAGERQAAFDSGIEESLDANDVQSHYYEFIGLVPEYVALETIRIQNKQHLADTKKRKAKNLNVCASKIMAESN
;
A
#
# COMPACT_ATOMS: atom_id res chain seq x y z
N MET A 1 39.75 13.00 -18.22
CA MET A 1 38.34 12.68 -17.90
C MET A 1 37.51 13.92 -18.17
N GLY A 2 36.58 13.87 -19.14
CA GLY A 2 35.69 14.99 -19.44
C GLY A 2 34.54 15.10 -18.45
N ILE A 3 34.07 16.32 -18.19
CA ILE A 3 32.84 16.55 -17.42
C ILE A 3 31.66 16.35 -18.37
N ILE A 4 30.89 15.28 -18.18
CA ILE A 4 29.65 15.06 -18.92
C ILE A 4 28.58 15.96 -18.33
N ARG A 5 27.93 16.75 -19.19
CA ARG A 5 26.75 17.53 -18.83
C ARG A 5 25.53 16.71 -19.20
N PHE A 6 24.86 16.19 -18.19
CA PHE A 6 23.61 15.48 -18.35
C PHE A 6 22.50 16.43 -18.82
N ASN A 7 21.78 16.02 -19.85
CA ASN A 7 20.52 16.63 -20.26
C ASN A 7 19.32 15.85 -19.68
N ASN A 8 18.12 16.38 -19.86
CA ASN A 8 16.90 15.80 -19.28
C ASN A 8 16.62 14.36 -19.77
N ASP A 9 16.96 14.03 -21.01
CA ASP A 9 16.72 12.68 -21.54
C ASP A 9 17.73 11.67 -20.98
N GLN A 10 18.98 12.10 -20.78
CA GLN A 10 20.01 11.32 -20.10
C GLN A 10 19.70 11.14 -18.60
N ASP A 11 19.07 12.13 -17.96
CA ASP A 11 18.60 12.01 -16.58
C ASP A 11 17.50 10.96 -16.45
N LYS A 12 16.53 10.94 -17.37
CA LYS A 12 15.50 9.91 -17.41
C LYS A 12 16.09 8.52 -17.62
N GLU A 13 17.09 8.41 -18.48
CA GLU A 13 17.77 7.13 -18.72
C GLU A 13 18.55 6.68 -17.48
N LEU A 14 19.23 7.61 -16.80
CA LEU A 14 19.86 7.35 -15.51
C LEU A 14 18.83 6.83 -14.49
N GLU A 15 17.67 7.46 -14.36
CA GLU A 15 16.61 7.01 -13.45
C GLU A 15 16.09 5.61 -13.80
N ARG A 16 15.91 5.31 -15.09
CA ARG A 16 15.53 3.96 -15.55
C ARG A 16 16.55 2.90 -15.14
N GLU A 17 17.83 3.17 -15.37
CA GLU A 17 18.91 2.24 -15.02
C GLU A 17 19.05 2.06 -13.50
N LEU A 18 18.81 3.11 -12.71
CA LEU A 18 18.77 3.01 -11.25
C LEU A 18 17.61 2.11 -10.76
N ILE A 19 16.45 2.19 -11.39
CA ILE A 19 15.28 1.35 -11.07
C ILE A 19 15.51 -0.11 -11.48
N ASP A 20 16.11 -0.35 -12.64
CA ASP A 20 16.37 -1.70 -13.16
C ASP A 20 17.46 -2.41 -12.34
N LYS A 21 18.61 -1.76 -12.16
CA LYS A 21 19.78 -2.38 -11.51
C LYS A 21 19.74 -2.34 -9.99
N LYS A 22 18.89 -1.49 -9.40
CA LYS A 22 18.69 -1.33 -7.95
C LYS A 22 20.00 -1.30 -7.15
N PRO A 23 20.94 -0.38 -7.45
CA PRO A 23 22.26 -0.39 -6.82
C PRO A 23 22.21 -0.19 -5.29
N PHE A 24 21.10 0.35 -4.76
CA PHE A 24 20.84 0.56 -3.34
C PHE A 24 20.49 -0.71 -2.57
N ALA A 25 20.03 -1.76 -3.26
CA ALA A 25 19.69 -3.05 -2.67
C ALA A 25 20.85 -4.06 -2.75
N ALA A 26 22.03 -3.62 -3.19
CA ALA A 26 23.20 -4.48 -3.33
C ALA A 26 23.66 -5.03 -1.97
N ALA A 27 24.14 -6.28 -1.96
CA ALA A 27 24.69 -6.89 -0.76
C ALA A 27 25.95 -6.15 -0.28
N TYR A 28 26.25 -6.30 1.01
CA TYR A 28 27.45 -5.70 1.60
C TYR A 28 28.71 -6.22 0.87
N GLY A 29 29.53 -5.29 0.36
CA GLY A 29 30.71 -5.60 -0.44
C GLY A 29 30.50 -5.55 -1.96
N GLU A 30 29.26 -5.64 -2.45
CA GLU A 30 28.95 -5.63 -3.90
C GLU A 30 28.56 -4.24 -4.42
N THR A 31 28.46 -3.26 -3.52
CA THR A 31 28.03 -1.90 -3.85
C THR A 31 28.87 -1.30 -4.98
N MET A 32 30.19 -1.48 -4.98
CA MET A 32 31.03 -0.92 -6.06
C MET A 32 30.69 -1.52 -7.44
N GLN A 33 30.41 -2.83 -7.50
CA GLN A 33 30.03 -3.52 -8.72
C GLN A 33 28.63 -3.13 -9.18
N SER A 34 27.66 -2.97 -8.26
CA SER A 34 26.30 -2.56 -8.62
C SER A 34 26.26 -1.17 -9.25
N TRP A 35 27.02 -0.21 -8.70
CA TRP A 35 27.16 1.12 -9.28
C TRP A 35 27.97 1.12 -10.59
N GLY A 36 28.95 0.21 -10.74
CA GLY A 36 29.66 0.00 -11.99
C GLY A 36 28.74 -0.52 -13.10
N SER A 37 27.82 -1.42 -12.76
CA SER A 37 26.80 -1.95 -13.69
C SER A 37 25.86 -0.86 -14.20
N VAL A 38 25.37 0.01 -13.31
CA VAL A 38 24.57 1.18 -13.69
C VAL A 38 25.35 2.09 -14.64
N ALA A 39 26.62 2.38 -14.32
CA ALA A 39 27.45 3.24 -15.16
C ALA A 39 27.68 2.65 -16.55
N ALA A 40 27.91 1.34 -16.65
CA ALA A 40 28.09 0.64 -17.91
C ALA A 40 26.81 0.64 -18.76
N ALA A 41 25.66 0.33 -18.15
CA ALA A 41 24.38 0.32 -18.85
C ALA A 41 23.98 1.72 -19.34
N LEU A 42 24.13 2.73 -18.47
CA LEU A 42 23.90 4.12 -18.85
C LEU A 42 24.82 4.56 -19.98
N SER A 43 26.11 4.18 -19.92
CA SER A 43 27.07 4.51 -20.98
C SER A 43 26.66 3.93 -22.33
N GLN A 44 26.16 2.70 -22.31
CA GLN A 44 25.66 2.02 -23.50
C GLN A 44 24.40 2.73 -24.04
N ALA A 45 23.48 3.11 -23.17
CA ALA A 45 22.22 3.75 -23.56
C ALA A 45 22.43 5.16 -24.15
N ILE A 46 23.33 5.96 -23.56
CA ILE A 46 23.56 7.34 -24.00
C ILE A 46 24.70 7.47 -25.03
N GLY A 47 25.43 6.39 -25.30
CA GLY A 47 26.57 6.36 -26.23
C GLY A 47 27.80 7.14 -25.76
N VAL A 48 27.92 7.43 -24.47
CA VAL A 48 29.03 8.19 -23.87
C VAL A 48 29.55 7.46 -22.65
N GLU A 49 30.86 7.38 -22.48
CA GLU A 49 31.48 6.72 -21.32
C GLU A 49 31.23 7.50 -20.02
N VAL A 50 30.44 6.91 -19.12
CA VAL A 50 30.14 7.42 -17.78
C VAL A 50 30.70 6.46 -16.74
N ASN A 51 31.27 6.99 -15.66
CA ASN A 51 31.72 6.18 -14.53
C ASN A 51 30.78 6.27 -13.32
N ALA A 52 30.94 5.31 -12.39
CA ALA A 52 30.11 5.21 -11.18
C ALA A 52 30.13 6.47 -10.31
N LYS A 53 31.24 7.24 -10.30
CA LYS A 53 31.31 8.50 -9.55
C LYS A 53 30.41 9.55 -10.18
N GLN A 54 30.47 9.72 -11.50
CA GLN A 54 29.63 10.66 -12.24
C GLN A 54 28.14 10.34 -12.08
N VAL A 55 27.76 9.06 -12.12
CA VAL A 55 26.40 8.60 -11.84
C VAL A 55 25.93 9.06 -10.45
N ARG A 56 26.72 8.78 -9.40
CA ARG A 56 26.37 9.15 -8.02
C ARG A 56 26.34 10.67 -7.83
N ASP A 57 27.30 11.39 -8.41
CA ASP A 57 27.35 12.85 -8.35
C ASP A 57 26.09 13.45 -9.01
N ARG A 58 25.67 12.93 -10.17
CA ARG A 58 24.47 13.39 -10.86
C ARG A 58 23.21 13.08 -10.06
N LEU A 59 23.09 11.88 -9.51
CA LEU A 59 21.99 11.52 -8.62
C LEU A 59 21.88 12.49 -7.43
N GLY A 60 23.01 12.85 -6.81
CA GLY A 60 23.03 13.82 -5.72
C GLY A 60 22.54 15.21 -6.14
N VAL A 61 22.79 15.64 -7.39
CA VAL A 61 22.23 16.88 -7.94
C VAL A 61 20.72 16.75 -8.16
N LEU A 62 20.25 15.65 -8.73
CA LEU A 62 18.82 15.41 -8.96
C LEU A 62 18.03 15.40 -7.65
N GLN A 63 18.54 14.73 -6.62
CA GLN A 63 17.93 14.70 -5.29
C GLN A 63 17.82 16.09 -4.66
N LYS A 64 18.87 16.92 -4.78
CA LYS A 64 18.84 18.31 -4.29
C LYS A 64 17.81 19.16 -5.03
N ASN A 65 17.71 19.00 -6.34
CA ASN A 65 16.74 19.71 -7.16
C ASN A 65 15.31 19.29 -6.85
N LEU A 66 15.08 17.99 -6.62
CA LEU A 66 13.78 17.47 -6.18
C LEU A 66 13.37 18.08 -4.83
N ALA A 67 14.26 18.04 -3.83
CA ALA A 67 13.98 18.64 -2.52
C ALA A 67 13.72 20.15 -2.60
N ALA A 68 14.40 20.87 -3.50
CA ALA A 68 14.12 22.28 -3.74
C ALA A 68 12.74 22.50 -4.40
N GLY A 69 12.38 21.67 -5.38
CA GLY A 69 11.07 21.69 -6.03
C GLY A 69 9.92 21.35 -5.08
N GLU A 70 10.10 20.36 -4.20
CA GLU A 70 9.13 19.99 -3.17
C GLU A 70 8.91 21.13 -2.18
N ARG A 71 9.99 21.79 -1.72
CA ARG A 71 9.86 22.98 -0.86
C ARG A 71 9.08 24.09 -1.56
N GLN A 72 9.40 24.38 -2.82
CA GLN A 72 8.70 25.40 -3.59
C GLN A 72 7.22 25.04 -3.78
N ALA A 73 6.91 23.78 -4.11
CA ALA A 73 5.54 23.31 -4.23
C ALA A 73 4.78 23.37 -2.90
N ALA A 74 5.44 23.10 -1.77
CA ALA A 74 4.85 23.26 -0.44
C ALA A 74 4.50 24.72 -0.15
N PHE A 75 5.43 25.65 -0.43
CA PHE A 75 5.16 27.09 -0.32
C PHE A 75 4.00 27.54 -1.22
N ASP A 76 4.00 27.12 -2.49
CA ASP A 76 2.98 27.52 -3.47
C ASP A 76 1.61 26.86 -3.21
N SER A 77 1.58 25.73 -2.50
CA SER A 77 0.34 25.04 -2.11
C SER A 77 -0.42 25.74 -0.99
N GLY A 78 0.17 26.76 -0.36
CA GLY A 78 -0.44 27.45 0.78
C GLY A 78 -0.52 26.60 2.05
N ILE A 79 0.08 25.40 2.06
CA ILE A 79 0.31 24.60 3.25
C ILE A 79 1.58 25.15 3.92
N GLU A 80 1.49 26.36 4.46
CA GLU A 80 2.33 26.67 5.61
C GLU A 80 1.81 25.79 6.74
N GLU A 81 2.60 24.78 7.12
CA GLU A 81 2.39 24.05 8.37
C GLU A 81 2.54 25.07 9.49
N SER A 82 1.42 25.73 9.83
CA SER A 82 1.36 26.68 10.93
C SER A 82 1.88 25.94 12.17
N LEU A 83 2.82 26.52 12.89
CA LEU A 83 3.30 25.96 14.16
C LEU A 83 2.16 25.83 15.19
N ASP A 84 1.03 26.50 14.96
CA ASP A 84 -0.24 26.42 15.70
C ASP A 84 -1.31 25.54 15.01
N ALA A 85 -0.96 24.77 13.98
CA ALA A 85 -1.86 23.79 13.39
C ALA A 85 -2.09 22.65 14.40
N ASN A 86 -3.06 22.84 15.28
CA ASN A 86 -3.63 21.72 16.02
C ASN A 86 -4.17 20.72 15.01
N ASP A 87 -3.74 19.46 15.12
CA ASP A 87 -4.37 18.31 14.46
C ASP A 87 -5.80 18.17 14.99
N VAL A 88 -6.69 19.02 14.50
CA VAL A 88 -8.11 18.90 14.77
C VAL A 88 -8.62 17.83 13.83
N GLN A 89 -8.51 16.58 14.24
CA GLN A 89 -9.31 15.47 13.72
C GLN A 89 -10.80 15.76 14.00
N SER A 90 -11.40 16.66 13.22
CA SER A 90 -12.80 17.06 13.32
C SER A 90 -13.79 15.99 12.82
N HIS A 91 -13.33 14.79 12.45
CA HIS A 91 -14.18 13.81 11.76
C HIS A 91 -14.81 12.73 12.64
N TYR A 92 -14.75 12.88 13.96
CA TYR A 92 -15.48 12.00 14.89
C TYR A 92 -16.63 12.69 15.63
N TYR A 93 -17.24 13.71 15.05
CA TYR A 93 -18.49 14.27 15.58
C TYR A 93 -19.61 14.15 14.54
N GLU A 94 -20.66 13.43 14.94
CA GLU A 94 -22.04 13.44 14.42
C GLU A 94 -22.49 12.46 13.32
N PHE A 95 -21.87 11.29 13.17
CA PHE A 95 -22.61 10.14 12.62
C PHE A 95 -22.66 9.02 13.64
N ILE A 96 -23.87 8.51 13.92
CA ILE A 96 -24.05 7.24 14.65
C ILE A 96 -23.19 6.22 13.92
N GLY A 97 -22.07 5.83 14.54
CA GLY A 97 -21.02 5.08 13.85
C GLY A 97 -21.55 3.76 13.28
N LEU A 98 -20.87 3.27 12.24
CA LEU A 98 -21.12 1.95 11.64
C LEU A 98 -20.99 0.79 12.66
N VAL A 99 -20.33 1.04 13.79
CA VAL A 99 -20.10 0.06 14.85
C VAL A 99 -21.41 -0.32 15.56
N PRO A 100 -22.22 0.61 16.11
CA PRO A 100 -23.57 0.30 16.60
C PRO A 100 -24.46 -0.45 15.61
N GLU A 101 -24.46 -0.06 14.33
CA GLU A 101 -25.28 -0.70 13.29
C GLU A 101 -24.81 -2.13 13.02
N TYR A 102 -23.49 -2.35 12.91
CA TYR A 102 -22.91 -3.68 12.79
C TYR A 102 -23.26 -4.59 13.99
N VAL A 103 -23.18 -4.07 15.22
CA VAL A 103 -23.53 -4.82 16.43
C VAL A 103 -25.01 -5.23 16.44
N ALA A 104 -25.91 -4.34 16.01
CA ALA A 104 -27.33 -4.65 15.90
C ALA A 104 -27.59 -5.75 14.86
N LEU A 105 -26.98 -5.64 13.68
CA LEU A 105 -27.13 -6.63 12.60
C LEU A 105 -26.57 -8.00 12.98
N GLU A 106 -25.42 -8.05 13.64
CA GLU A 106 -24.80 -9.30 14.06
C GLU A 106 -25.64 -10.00 15.14
N THR A 107 -26.25 -9.23 16.05
CA THR A 107 -27.18 -9.76 17.06
C THR A 107 -28.40 -10.42 16.40
N ILE A 108 -29.01 -9.75 15.41
CA ILE A 108 -30.15 -10.28 14.65
C ILE A 108 -29.76 -11.57 13.91
N ARG A 109 -28.58 -11.60 13.29
CA ARG A 109 -28.07 -12.77 12.55
C ARG A 109 -27.95 -14.00 13.47
N ILE A 110 -27.41 -13.82 14.67
CA ILE A 110 -27.24 -14.89 15.65
C ILE A 110 -28.61 -15.42 16.11
N GLN A 111 -29.54 -14.51 16.44
CA GLN A 111 -30.90 -14.88 16.88
C GLN A 111 -31.65 -15.66 15.79
N ASN A 112 -31.58 -15.22 14.53
CA ASN A 112 -32.20 -15.91 13.40
C ASN A 112 -31.64 -17.33 13.20
N LYS A 113 -30.33 -17.50 13.35
CA LYS A 113 -29.68 -18.80 13.25
C LYS A 113 -30.13 -19.75 14.37
N GLN A 114 -30.28 -19.25 15.60
CA GLN A 114 -30.79 -20.02 16.73
C GLN A 114 -32.26 -20.42 16.51
N HIS A 115 -33.11 -19.47 16.09
CA HIS A 115 -34.52 -19.73 15.81
C HIS A 115 -34.72 -20.80 14.72
N LEU A 116 -33.93 -20.75 13.64
CA LEU A 116 -33.93 -21.77 12.59
C LEU A 116 -33.54 -23.15 13.12
N ALA A 117 -32.51 -23.22 13.96
CA ALA A 117 -32.07 -24.48 14.56
C ALA A 117 -33.16 -25.09 15.47
N ASP A 118 -33.80 -24.26 16.30
CA ASP A 118 -34.86 -24.69 17.20
C ASP A 118 -36.12 -25.12 16.45
N THR A 119 -36.48 -24.41 15.38
CA THR A 119 -37.62 -24.78 14.52
C THR A 119 -37.39 -26.15 13.86
N LYS A 120 -36.18 -26.42 13.37
CA LYS A 120 -35.81 -27.73 12.81
C LYS A 120 -35.90 -28.84 13.86
N LYS A 121 -35.36 -28.60 15.07
CA LYS A 121 -35.46 -29.56 16.19
C LYS A 121 -36.91 -29.84 16.58
N ARG A 122 -37.76 -28.82 16.65
CA ARG A 122 -39.20 -28.97 16.96
C ARG A 122 -39.92 -29.79 15.89
N LYS A 123 -39.68 -29.51 14.60
CA LYS A 123 -40.27 -30.30 13.50
C LYS A 123 -39.84 -31.77 13.56
N ALA A 124 -38.55 -32.04 13.80
CA ALA A 124 -38.05 -33.41 13.94
C ALA A 124 -38.70 -34.14 15.14
N LYS A 125 -38.83 -33.48 16.30
CA LYS A 125 -39.54 -34.04 17.45
C LYS A 125 -41.00 -34.33 17.14
N ASN A 126 -41.71 -33.40 16.49
CA ASN A 126 -43.12 -33.58 16.14
C ASN A 126 -43.33 -34.72 15.14
N LEU A 127 -42.43 -34.87 14.16
CA LEU A 127 -42.47 -36.01 13.23
C LEU A 127 -42.26 -37.34 13.95
N ASN A 128 -41.29 -37.40 14.86
CA ASN A 128 -41.05 -38.61 15.66
C ASN A 128 -42.27 -38.96 16.54
N VAL A 129 -42.89 -37.97 17.18
CA VAL A 129 -44.11 -38.18 17.98
C VAL A 129 -45.27 -38.66 17.11
N CYS A 130 -45.46 -38.08 15.92
CA CYS A 130 -46.50 -38.49 14.97
C CYS A 130 -46.28 -39.94 14.50
N ALA A 131 -45.05 -40.30 14.13
CA ALA A 131 -44.69 -41.66 13.72
C ALA A 131 -44.94 -42.68 14.85
N SER A 132 -44.56 -42.36 16.10
CA SER A 132 -44.83 -43.23 17.26
C SER A 132 -46.32 -43.42 17.51
N LYS A 133 -47.16 -42.40 17.28
CA LYS A 133 -48.61 -42.50 17.46
C LYS A 133 -49.26 -43.39 16.39
N ILE A 134 -48.83 -43.28 15.13
CA ILE A 134 -49.29 -44.16 14.04
C ILE A 134 -48.94 -45.63 14.34
N MET A 135 -47.73 -45.89 14.85
CA MET A 135 -47.31 -47.25 15.23
C MET A 135 -48.12 -47.80 16.42
N ALA A 136 -48.57 -46.95 17.33
CA ALA A 136 -49.40 -47.35 18.47
C ALA A 136 -50.88 -47.59 18.10
N GLU A 137 -51.40 -46.89 17.08
CA GLU A 137 -52.78 -47.04 16.58
C GLU A 137 -52.95 -48.20 15.58
N SER A 138 -51.85 -48.80 15.11
CA SER A 138 -51.85 -49.92 14.15
C SER A 138 -51.67 -51.30 14.80
N ASN A 139 -51.72 -51.37 16.14
CA ASN A 139 -51.77 -52.59 16.97
C ASN A 139 -53.15 -52.70 17.62
#